data_AF-A0A085ZC68-F1
#
_entry.id   AF-A0A085ZC68-F1
#
_cell.length_a   1.000
_cell.length_b   1.000
_cell.length_c   1.000
_cell.angle_alpha   90.00
_cell.angle_beta   90.00
_cell.angle_gamma   90.00
#
_symmetry.space_group_name_H-M   'P 1'
#
loop_
_entity.id
_entity.type
_entity.pdbx_description
1 polymer ?
#
loop_
_entity_poly.entity_id
_entity_poly.type
_entity_poly.pdbx_seq_one_letter_code
_entity_poly.pdbx_strand_id
1 'polypeptide(L)'
;MKLNKSKQIDILLETPGKLNGENDKMYTIINNSKESYIIDPFGFIGNSYWIVDGKKIEPADFFRGHYKRDDNELCKDDLIILNPSQKISTYINLDYYNKGIYDFSKQGNYILNVKSKHNRQNATLLGCDSYIKILESQGYRVLEDSIVAKIPFVK
;
A
#
# COMPACT_ATOMS: atom_id res chain seq x y z
N MET A 1 1.16 10.99 -9.92
CA MET A 1 -0.31 10.87 -9.90
C MET A 1 -0.78 10.62 -8.47
N LYS A 2 -1.86 11.27 -8.01
CA LYS A 2 -2.50 10.96 -6.71
C LYS A 2 -3.41 9.73 -6.86
N LEU A 3 -3.29 8.77 -5.95
CA LEU A 3 -3.96 7.46 -6.03
C LEU A 3 -5.23 7.36 -5.18
N ASN A 4 -5.24 8.02 -4.03
CA ASN A 4 -6.30 7.96 -3.04
C ASN A 4 -7.25 9.17 -3.15
N LYS A 5 -8.39 9.11 -2.45
CA LYS A 5 -9.40 10.19 -2.43
C LYS A 5 -9.36 11.07 -1.18
N SER A 6 -8.61 10.69 -0.15
CA SER A 6 -8.50 11.48 1.07
C SER A 6 -8.08 12.92 0.79
N LYS A 7 -8.64 13.87 1.55
CA LYS A 7 -8.20 15.28 1.54
C LYS A 7 -7.09 15.54 2.56
N GLN A 8 -6.91 14.63 3.52
CA GLN A 8 -5.96 14.78 4.62
C GLN A 8 -4.60 14.18 4.27
N ILE A 9 -4.60 13.04 3.59
CA ILE A 9 -3.39 12.36 3.14
C ILE A 9 -3.38 12.31 1.62
N ASP A 10 -2.23 12.59 1.01
CA ASP A 10 -1.98 12.30 -0.40
C ASP A 10 -1.07 11.08 -0.50
N ILE A 11 -1.49 10.08 -1.26
CA ILE A 11 -0.65 8.95 -1.68
C ILE A 11 -0.36 9.14 -3.16
N LEU A 12 0.90 9.43 -3.48
CA LEU A 12 1.35 9.75 -4.82
C LEU A 12 2.29 8.67 -5.34
N LEU A 13 2.17 8.36 -6.63
CA LEU A 13 3.08 7.48 -7.36
C LEU A 13 3.53 8.18 -8.65
N GLU A 14 4.81 8.04 -8.99
CA GLU A 14 5.31 8.48 -10.30
C GLU A 14 4.75 7.57 -11.40
N THR A 15 4.26 8.19 -12.47
CA THR A 15 3.57 7.47 -13.56
C THR A 15 4.05 7.98 -14.93
N PRO A 16 4.26 7.08 -15.92
CA PRO A 16 4.09 5.64 -15.82
C PRO A 16 5.14 4.99 -14.89
N GLY A 17 4.72 4.01 -14.09
CA GLY A 17 5.65 3.30 -13.22
C GLY A 17 6.58 2.39 -14.02
N LYS A 18 7.74 2.03 -13.46
CA LYS A 18 8.65 1.05 -14.07
C LYS A 18 8.26 -0.38 -13.67
N LEU A 19 8.29 -1.32 -14.61
CA LEU A 19 8.08 -2.76 -14.37
C LEU A 19 9.39 -3.44 -13.93
N ASN A 20 9.91 -3.06 -12.76
CA ASN A 20 11.09 -3.68 -12.17
C ASN A 20 10.66 -4.45 -10.91
N GLY A 21 9.87 -5.52 -11.06
CA GLY A 21 9.30 -6.26 -9.92
C GLY A 21 8.27 -5.46 -9.09
N GLU A 22 7.52 -6.15 -8.22
CA GLU A 22 6.45 -5.50 -7.45
C GLU A 22 6.96 -4.66 -6.25
N ASN A 23 8.19 -4.91 -5.79
CA ASN A 23 8.76 -4.32 -4.57
C ASN A 23 9.57 -3.03 -4.79
N ASP A 24 9.80 -2.60 -6.03
CA ASP A 24 10.64 -1.41 -6.31
C ASP A 24 9.83 -0.09 -6.34
N LYS A 25 8.56 -0.12 -5.94
CA LYS A 25 7.66 1.04 -6.06
C LYS A 25 7.69 1.89 -4.80
N MET A 26 8.30 3.06 -4.90
CA MET A 26 8.24 4.08 -3.85
C MET A 26 7.05 5.00 -4.07
N TYR A 27 6.29 5.21 -3.00
CA TYR A 27 5.16 6.13 -2.93
C TYR A 27 5.56 7.34 -2.11
N THR A 28 5.18 8.52 -2.58
CA THR A 28 5.26 9.73 -1.76
C THR A 28 3.96 9.86 -0.97
N ILE A 29 4.07 9.86 0.35
CA ILE A 29 2.93 10.06 1.25
C ILE A 29 3.08 11.43 1.92
N ILE A 30 2.05 12.26 1.82
CA ILE A 30 2.03 13.63 2.35
C ILE A 30 0.85 13.78 3.31
N ASN A 31 1.11 14.28 4.51
CA ASN A 31 0.07 14.65 5.45
C ASN A 31 -0.23 16.14 5.37
N ASN A 32 -1.39 16.48 4.81
CA ASN A 32 -1.89 17.85 4.67
C ASN A 32 -2.77 18.29 5.85
N SER A 33 -2.88 17.47 6.90
CA SER A 33 -3.71 17.75 8.07
C SER A 33 -2.87 18.07 9.31
N LYS A 34 -3.56 18.41 10.41
CA LYS A 34 -2.95 18.67 11.72
C LYS A 34 -2.85 17.44 12.62
N GLU A 35 -3.36 16.30 12.16
CA GLU A 35 -3.38 15.03 12.91
C GLU A 35 -2.15 14.19 12.55
N SER A 36 -1.69 13.33 13.45
CA SER A 36 -0.68 12.30 13.15
C SER A 36 -1.36 10.99 12.77
N TYR A 37 -0.83 10.29 11.76
CA TYR A 37 -1.39 9.02 11.30
C TYR A 37 -0.47 7.83 11.50
N ILE A 38 -1.09 6.68 11.72
CA ILE A 38 -0.50 5.35 11.67
C ILE A 38 -0.93 4.74 10.33
N ILE A 39 0.05 4.31 9.54
CA ILE A 39 -0.19 3.64 8.26
C ILE A 39 0.53 2.29 8.33
N ASP A 40 -0.21 1.21 8.14
CA ASP A 40 0.40 -0.10 7.94
C ASP A 40 0.74 -0.24 6.45
N PRO A 41 2.02 -0.38 6.06
CA PRO A 41 2.40 -0.55 4.66
C PRO A 41 1.76 -1.79 4.02
N PHE A 42 1.28 -2.74 4.83
CA PHE A 42 0.56 -3.93 4.39
C PHE A 42 -0.95 -3.89 4.66
N GLY A 43 -1.48 -2.75 5.14
CA GLY A 43 -2.88 -2.59 5.54
C GLY A 43 -3.85 -2.31 4.40
N PHE A 44 -3.38 -2.05 3.17
CA PHE A 44 -4.27 -1.99 2.01
C PHE A 44 -4.65 -3.39 1.54
N ILE A 45 -5.94 -3.68 1.60
CA ILE A 45 -6.50 -4.97 1.23
C ILE A 45 -7.66 -4.75 0.28
N GLY A 46 -7.70 -5.52 -0.81
CA GLY A 46 -8.84 -5.51 -1.70
C GLY A 46 -8.68 -6.45 -2.88
N ASN A 47 -8.82 -5.89 -4.08
CA ASN A 47 -8.68 -6.63 -5.32
C ASN A 47 -7.89 -5.77 -6.31
N SER A 48 -6.73 -6.29 -6.69
CA SER A 48 -5.89 -5.72 -7.74
C SER A 48 -5.55 -6.77 -8.79
N TYR A 49 -5.48 -6.35 -10.04
CA TYR A 49 -5.11 -7.23 -11.13
C TYR A 49 -4.41 -6.45 -12.25
N TRP A 50 -3.57 -7.17 -12.99
CA TRP A 50 -2.83 -6.62 -14.10
C TRP A 50 -3.60 -6.79 -15.42
N ILE A 51 -3.48 -5.80 -16.28
CA ILE A 51 -3.96 -5.79 -17.66
C ILE A 51 -2.75 -5.58 -18.58
N VAL A 52 -2.66 -6.33 -19.67
CA VAL A 52 -1.77 -6.05 -20.80
C VAL A 52 -2.61 -5.91 -22.07
N ASP A 53 -2.43 -4.79 -22.79
CA ASP A 53 -3.12 -4.51 -24.05
C ASP A 53 -4.65 -4.75 -24.00
N GLY A 54 -5.27 -4.33 -22.90
CA GLY A 54 -6.71 -4.42 -22.67
C GLY A 54 -7.21 -5.76 -22.14
N LYS A 55 -6.35 -6.77 -21.95
CA LYS A 55 -6.73 -8.08 -21.40
C LYS A 55 -6.16 -8.27 -20.00
N LYS A 56 -6.99 -8.75 -19.06
CA LYS A 56 -6.51 -9.19 -17.74
C LYS A 56 -5.52 -10.35 -17.93
N ILE A 57 -4.40 -10.30 -17.23
CA ILE A 57 -3.45 -11.40 -17.16
C ILE A 57 -3.63 -12.16 -15.85
N GLU A 58 -3.40 -13.47 -15.89
CA GLU A 58 -3.40 -14.33 -14.72
C GLU A 58 -1.97 -14.45 -14.16
N PRO A 59 -1.82 -14.65 -12.84
CA PRO A 59 -0.51 -14.94 -12.24
C PRO A 59 0.12 -16.19 -12.85
N ALA A 60 1.44 -16.14 -13.08
CA ALA A 60 2.24 -17.29 -13.49
C ALA A 60 2.55 -18.22 -12.29
N ASP A 61 2.62 -17.66 -11.09
CA ASP A 61 2.79 -18.38 -9.82
C ASP A 61 2.20 -17.55 -8.66
N PHE A 62 2.30 -18.06 -7.44
CA PHE A 62 1.88 -17.36 -6.22
C PHE A 62 2.95 -17.46 -5.14
N PHE A 63 3.23 -16.33 -4.47
CA PHE A 63 4.11 -16.33 -3.32
C PHE A 63 3.52 -17.16 -2.18
N ARG A 64 4.32 -18.10 -1.65
CA ARG A 64 3.95 -18.95 -0.51
C ARG A 64 4.63 -18.44 0.74
N GLY A 65 3.87 -18.21 1.79
CA GLY A 65 4.40 -17.77 3.08
C GLY A 65 3.39 -16.94 3.86
N HIS A 66 3.56 -16.94 5.17
CA HIS A 66 2.83 -16.08 6.08
C HIS A 66 3.80 -15.06 6.65
N TYR A 67 3.39 -13.80 6.68
CA TYR A 67 4.12 -12.75 7.36
C TYR A 67 3.24 -12.25 8.50
N LYS A 68 3.85 -12.10 9.68
CA LYS A 68 3.22 -11.65 10.91
C LYS A 68 4.26 -10.91 11.74
N ARG A 69 3.82 -9.89 12.46
CA ARG A 69 4.61 -9.16 13.46
C ARG A 69 4.24 -9.73 14.82
N ASP A 70 5.17 -10.47 15.43
CA ASP A 70 4.90 -11.25 16.64
C ASP A 70 5.06 -10.44 17.93
N ASP A 71 5.67 -9.26 17.87
CA ASP A 71 5.82 -8.35 19.01
C ASP A 71 5.70 -6.86 18.59
N ASN A 72 5.71 -5.99 19.61
CA ASN A 72 5.58 -4.55 19.41
C ASN A 72 6.82 -3.89 18.78
N GLU A 73 8.02 -4.49 18.88
CA GLU A 73 9.22 -3.89 18.27
C GLU A 73 9.15 -4.08 16.75
N LEU A 74 8.74 -5.24 16.26
CA LEU A 74 8.48 -5.44 14.83
C LEU A 74 7.39 -4.49 14.31
N CYS A 75 6.34 -4.24 15.10
CA CYS A 75 5.32 -3.26 14.75
C CYS A 75 5.84 -1.83 14.68
N LYS A 76 6.75 -1.45 15.60
CA LYS A 76 7.37 -0.13 15.62
C LYS A 76 8.30 0.08 14.43
N ASP A 77 8.99 -0.95 14.00
CA ASP A 77 9.90 -0.88 12.84
C ASP A 77 9.13 -0.80 11.51
N ASP A 78 8.00 -1.51 11.40
CA ASP A 78 7.25 -1.61 10.14
C ASP A 78 6.14 -0.56 9.96
N LEU A 79 5.47 -0.14 11.03
CA LEU A 79 4.40 0.86 10.90
C LEU A 79 4.97 2.23 10.54
N ILE A 80 4.33 2.86 9.56
CA ILE A 80 4.67 4.21 9.15
C ILE A 80 3.94 5.19 10.07
N ILE A 81 4.72 6.00 10.79
CA ILE A 81 4.22 7.15 11.55
C ILE A 81 4.36 8.41 10.69
N LEU A 82 3.23 9.06 10.43
CA LEU A 82 3.16 10.23 9.57
C LEU A 82 2.63 11.44 10.34
N ASN A 83 3.55 12.31 10.77
CA ASN A 83 3.27 13.51 11.54
C ASN A 83 2.64 14.63 10.67
N PRO A 84 2.07 15.69 11.28
CA PRO A 84 1.49 16.82 10.56
C PRO A 84 2.50 17.46 9.60
N SER A 85 2.05 17.81 8.39
CA SER A 85 2.88 18.40 7.33
C SER A 85 4.05 17.54 6.85
N GLN A 86 4.18 16.30 7.35
CA GLN A 86 5.28 15.43 6.97
C GLN A 86 5.08 14.89 5.56
N LYS A 87 6.19 14.81 4.83
CA LYS A 87 6.30 14.12 3.55
C LYS A 87 7.35 13.04 3.67
N ILE A 88 6.99 11.82 3.27
CA ILE A 88 7.92 10.68 3.22
C ILE A 88 7.85 10.02 1.84
N SER A 89 8.93 9.34 1.48
CA SER A 89 8.95 8.40 0.35
C SER A 89 9.13 7.02 0.94
N THR A 90 8.18 6.12 0.72
CA THR A 90 8.20 4.77 1.28
C THR A 90 7.45 3.78 0.40
N TYR A 91 7.67 2.50 0.62
CA TYR A 91 6.90 1.43 0.00
C TYR A 91 5.57 1.23 0.75
N ILE A 92 4.49 1.00 -0.01
CA ILE A 92 3.24 0.41 0.50
C ILE A 92 2.76 -0.66 -0.47
N ASN A 93 2.24 -1.75 0.06
CA ASN A 93 1.56 -2.77 -0.73
C ASN A 93 0.12 -2.31 -0.96
N LEU A 94 -0.31 -2.19 -2.22
CA LEU A 94 -1.66 -1.72 -2.56
C LEU A 94 -2.75 -2.80 -2.46
N ASP A 95 -2.37 -4.07 -2.33
CA ASP A 95 -3.27 -5.20 -2.10
C ASP A 95 -2.50 -6.39 -1.50
N TYR A 96 -2.39 -6.42 -0.17
CA TYR A 96 -1.55 -7.40 0.52
C TYR A 96 -1.94 -8.87 0.25
N TYR A 97 -3.21 -9.15 -0.05
CA TYR A 97 -3.67 -10.51 -0.36
C TYR A 97 -3.42 -10.93 -1.80
N ASN A 98 -3.09 -10.01 -2.70
CA ASN A 98 -2.60 -10.39 -4.02
C ASN A 98 -1.18 -10.93 -3.86
N LYS A 99 -1.06 -12.26 -3.82
CA LYS A 99 0.22 -12.98 -3.82
C LYS A 99 0.65 -13.40 -5.23
N GLY A 100 -0.03 -12.93 -6.27
CA GLY A 100 0.25 -13.32 -7.65
C GLY A 100 1.63 -12.86 -8.10
N ILE A 101 2.40 -13.77 -8.68
CA ILE A 101 3.65 -13.49 -9.37
C ILE A 101 3.32 -13.46 -10.86
N TYR A 102 3.45 -12.29 -11.48
CA TYR A 102 3.04 -12.07 -12.86
C TYR A 102 4.23 -12.10 -13.81
N ASP A 103 4.02 -12.67 -15.00
CA ASP A 103 5.02 -12.65 -16.07
C ASP A 103 4.91 -11.34 -16.89
N PHE A 104 5.90 -10.47 -16.72
CA PHE A 104 6.05 -9.22 -17.48
C PHE A 104 7.06 -9.35 -18.63
N SER A 105 7.35 -10.57 -19.11
CA SER A 105 8.30 -10.81 -20.20
C SER A 105 7.86 -10.19 -21.53
N LYS A 106 6.55 -10.15 -21.79
CA LYS A 106 5.97 -9.61 -23.02
C LYS A 106 6.09 -8.09 -23.07
N GLN A 107 6.31 -7.53 -24.26
CA GLN A 107 6.10 -6.11 -24.49
C GLN A 107 4.60 -5.81 -24.54
N GLY A 108 4.19 -4.60 -24.14
CA GLY A 108 2.81 -4.18 -24.15
C GLY A 108 2.55 -3.05 -23.17
N ASN A 109 1.33 -2.51 -23.22
CA ASN A 109 0.89 -1.48 -22.28
C ASN A 109 0.32 -2.15 -21.03
N TYR A 110 1.05 -2.05 -19.93
CA TYR A 110 0.65 -2.63 -18.66
C TYR A 110 -0.12 -1.63 -17.81
N ILE A 111 -1.22 -2.09 -17.22
CA ILE A 111 -2.02 -1.32 -16.27
C ILE A 111 -2.26 -2.18 -15.04
N LEU A 112 -1.92 -1.66 -13.87
CA LEU A 112 -2.38 -2.22 -12.60
C LEU A 112 -3.71 -1.55 -12.25
N ASN A 113 -4.79 -2.32 -12.26
CA ASN A 113 -6.07 -1.89 -11.71
C ASN A 113 -6.07 -2.21 -10.22
N VAL A 114 -6.28 -1.19 -9.38
CA VAL A 114 -6.30 -1.31 -7.91
C VAL A 114 -7.66 -0.89 -7.39
N LYS A 115 -8.22 -1.72 -6.51
CA LYS A 115 -9.32 -1.36 -5.63
C LYS A 115 -9.05 -1.91 -4.24
N SER A 116 -8.58 -1.07 -3.32
CA SER A 116 -8.23 -1.48 -1.97
C SER A 116 -8.63 -0.46 -0.92
N LYS A 117 -8.71 -0.91 0.33
CA LYS A 117 -8.99 -0.08 1.51
C LYS A 117 -7.94 -0.30 2.58
N HIS A 118 -7.62 0.75 3.30
CA HIS A 118 -6.84 0.73 4.54
C HIS A 118 -7.73 1.22 5.67
N ASN A 119 -7.73 0.51 6.79
CA ASN A 119 -8.51 0.85 7.97
C ASN A 119 -7.87 0.23 9.22
N ARG A 120 -8.39 0.57 10.40
CA ARG A 120 -7.93 0.01 11.67
C ARG A 120 -7.95 -1.51 11.70
N GLN A 121 -9.01 -2.13 11.19
CA GLN A 121 -9.09 -3.59 11.13
C GLN A 121 -7.91 -4.17 10.35
N ASN A 122 -7.66 -3.69 9.14
CA ASN A 122 -6.61 -4.19 8.27
C ASN A 122 -5.21 -3.94 8.84
N ALA A 123 -4.96 -2.77 9.43
CA ALA A 123 -3.68 -2.41 10.06
C ALA A 123 -3.30 -3.32 11.24
N THR A 124 -4.29 -4.02 11.83
CA THR A 124 -4.07 -4.95 12.95
C THR A 124 -4.00 -6.42 12.54
N LEU A 125 -4.35 -6.77 11.30
CA LEU A 125 -4.42 -8.17 10.85
C LEU A 125 -3.12 -8.94 11.01
N LEU A 126 -1.99 -8.24 10.96
CA LEU A 126 -0.65 -8.84 11.02
C LEU A 126 -0.01 -8.69 12.40
N GLY A 127 -0.79 -8.50 13.46
CA GLY A 127 -0.33 -8.62 14.85
C GLY A 127 -0.14 -7.33 15.64
N CYS A 128 -0.34 -6.15 15.04
CA CYS A 128 0.00 -4.87 15.69
C CYS A 128 -1.08 -4.21 16.54
N ASP A 129 -2.13 -4.93 16.96
CA ASP A 129 -3.23 -4.33 17.71
C ASP A 129 -2.79 -3.70 19.04
N SER A 130 -1.90 -4.35 19.78
CA SER A 130 -1.36 -3.83 21.05
C SER A 130 -0.59 -2.52 20.85
N TYR A 131 0.31 -2.49 19.88
CA TYR A 131 1.13 -1.31 19.61
C TYR A 131 0.30 -0.16 19.04
N ILE A 132 -0.64 -0.45 18.13
CA ILE A 132 -1.58 0.56 17.60
C ILE A 132 -2.42 1.17 18.74
N LYS A 133 -2.91 0.38 19.70
CA LYS A 133 -3.64 0.92 20.86
C LYS A 133 -2.80 1.87 21.70
N ILE A 134 -1.50 1.58 21.88
CA ILE A 134 -0.57 2.49 22.58
C ILE A 134 -0.48 3.83 21.82
N LEU A 135 -0.28 3.78 20.51
CA LEU A 135 -0.21 4.99 19.68
C LEU A 135 -1.54 5.75 19.66
N GLU A 136 -2.68 5.08 19.55
CA GLU A 136 -4.00 5.71 19.64
C GLU A 136 -4.20 6.43 20.98
N SER A 137 -3.72 5.85 22.09
CA SER A 137 -3.77 6.50 23.41
C SER A 137 -2.91 7.79 23.49
N GLN A 138 -1.92 7.93 22.61
CA GLN A 138 -1.07 9.10 22.47
C GLN A 138 -1.62 10.12 21.45
N GLY A 139 -2.78 9.87 20.86
CA GLY A 139 -3.45 10.78 19.92
C GLY A 139 -3.19 10.51 18.44
N TYR A 140 -2.45 9.45 18.09
CA TYR A 140 -2.29 9.04 16.70
C TYR A 140 -3.57 8.39 16.16
N ARG A 141 -3.84 8.53 14.86
CA ARG A 141 -5.01 7.94 14.20
C ARG A 141 -4.60 6.93 13.15
N VAL A 142 -5.20 5.74 13.16
CA VAL A 142 -5.03 4.84 12.01
C VAL A 142 -5.64 5.47 10.77
N LEU A 143 -4.92 5.43 9.65
CA LEU A 143 -5.43 5.91 8.37
C LEU A 143 -6.67 5.11 7.97
N GLU A 144 -7.75 5.83 7.65
CA GLU A 144 -8.96 5.28 7.06
C GLU A 144 -9.07 5.82 5.62
N ASP A 145 -8.76 4.99 4.63
CA ASP A 145 -8.69 5.43 3.23
C ASP A 145 -8.95 4.30 2.22
N SER A 146 -9.12 4.69 0.96
CA SER A 146 -9.28 3.78 -0.15
C SER A 146 -8.56 4.26 -1.40
N ILE A 147 -8.05 3.29 -2.17
CA ILE A 147 -7.42 3.51 -3.45
C ILE A 147 -8.28 2.83 -4.52
N VAL A 148 -8.68 3.62 -5.52
CA VAL A 148 -9.36 3.13 -6.73
C VAL A 148 -8.66 3.77 -7.91
N ALA A 149 -7.69 3.05 -8.49
CA ALA A 149 -6.77 3.61 -9.47
C ALA A 149 -6.51 2.65 -10.62
N LYS A 150 -6.22 3.23 -11.78
CA LYS A 150 -5.61 2.54 -12.93
C LYS A 150 -4.23 3.12 -13.11
N ILE A 151 -3.20 2.33 -12.85
CA ILE A 151 -1.82 2.80 -12.80
C ILE A 151 -1.11 2.28 -14.06
N PRO A 152 -0.73 3.15 -15.00
CA PRO A 152 0.00 2.73 -16.19
C PRO A 152 1.47 2.43 -15.84
N PHE A 153 2.02 1.42 -16.48
CA PHE A 153 3.42 1.04 -16.37
C PHE A 153 4.08 0.91 -17.74
N VAL A 154 5.36 1.27 -17.78
CA VAL A 154 6.25 1.08 -18.92
C VAL A 154 7.33 0.06 -18.56
N LYS A 155 7.74 -0.71 -19.55
CA LYS A 155 8.88 -1.62 -19.49
C LYS A 155 10.14 -0.89 -19.96
#